data_AF-A0A9Q4C928-F1
#
_entry.id   AF-A0A9Q4C928-F1
#
_cell.length_a   1.000
_cell.length_b   1.000
_cell.length_c   1.000
_cell.angle_alpha   90.00
_cell.angle_beta   90.00
_cell.angle_gamma   90.00
#
_symmetry.space_group_name_H-M   'P 1'
#
loop_
_entity.id
_entity.type
_entity.pdbx_description
1 polymer ?
#
loop_
_entity_poly.entity_id
_entity_poly.type
_entity_poly.pdbx_seq_one_letter_code
_entity_poly.pdbx_strand_id
1 'polypeptide(L)'
;MDPAGDVFTDDGEALTPDDEDWLTAAPKVEWQRLKENRDSDTVWDFPFSASDGPWIVTDGVAHGFSRTPQGAALAAWHIFQGVNRGGVDAARSARTFLAPGANPQRLDTAIADPSIIPETPDHSAPIPLGYTVDSFDGNVATITFATARDGDVVSVVTMMVEWIDGDWHQSDQFIRNLDLTNIDKIEDWARW
;
A
#
# COMPACT_ATOMS: atom_id res chain seq x y z
N MET A 1 -14.04 -19.33 -7.43
CA MET A 1 -13.82 -18.97 -6.02
C MET A 1 -14.29 -20.13 -5.16
N ASP A 2 -13.46 -20.57 -4.21
CA ASP A 2 -13.88 -21.38 -3.07
C ASP A 2 -14.07 -20.42 -1.85
N PRO A 3 -15.00 -20.68 -0.92
CA PRO A 3 -15.46 -19.72 0.08
C PRO A 3 -14.53 -19.56 1.30
N ALA A 4 -13.27 -19.99 1.23
CA ALA A 4 -12.34 -20.03 2.36
C ALA A 4 -11.30 -18.89 2.43
N GLY A 5 -11.12 -18.05 1.39
CA GLY A 5 -10.08 -17.02 1.41
C GLY A 5 -8.65 -17.60 1.32
N ASP A 6 -8.47 -18.67 0.55
CA ASP A 6 -7.15 -19.25 0.32
C ASP A 6 -6.23 -18.30 -0.45
N VAL A 7 -5.01 -18.18 0.08
CA VAL A 7 -3.87 -17.46 -0.49
C VAL A 7 -3.54 -18.05 -1.86
N PHE A 8 -3.48 -17.20 -2.88
CA PHE A 8 -3.08 -17.60 -4.23
C PHE A 8 -1.63 -18.08 -4.23
N THR A 9 -1.35 -19.13 -4.99
CA THR A 9 -0.01 -19.71 -5.14
C THR A 9 0.57 -19.23 -6.46
N ASP A 10 1.30 -18.11 -6.43
CA ASP A 10 2.24 -17.75 -7.50
C ASP A 10 3.64 -18.26 -7.12
N ASP A 11 4.35 -18.78 -8.10
CA ASP A 11 5.65 -19.47 -7.99
C ASP A 11 6.83 -18.56 -8.31
N GLY A 12 6.62 -17.24 -8.28
CA GLY A 12 7.70 -16.26 -8.35
C GLY A 12 8.65 -16.40 -7.17
N GLU A 13 9.92 -16.70 -7.44
CA GLU A 13 10.97 -16.54 -6.43
C GLU A 13 11.14 -15.04 -6.14
N ALA A 14 11.29 -14.69 -4.86
CA ALA A 14 11.63 -13.33 -4.47
C ALA A 14 12.99 -12.97 -5.07
N LEU A 15 13.10 -11.75 -5.59
CA LEU A 15 14.39 -11.23 -6.00
C LEU A 15 15.34 -11.12 -4.81
N THR A 16 16.62 -11.03 -5.13
CA THR A 16 17.73 -10.93 -4.19
C THR A 16 18.60 -9.73 -4.52
N PRO A 17 19.42 -9.25 -3.56
CA PRO A 17 20.35 -8.15 -3.82
C PRO A 17 21.37 -8.39 -4.93
N ASP A 18 21.58 -9.64 -5.36
CA ASP A 18 22.50 -10.01 -6.43
C ASP A 18 21.85 -9.94 -7.82
N ASP A 19 20.52 -9.77 -7.90
CA ASP A 19 19.79 -9.64 -9.15
C ASP A 19 19.93 -8.22 -9.74
N GLU A 20 20.20 -8.13 -11.05
CA GLU A 20 20.46 -6.84 -11.73
C GLU A 20 19.25 -5.89 -11.67
N ASP A 21 18.04 -6.43 -11.58
CA ASP A 21 16.77 -5.70 -11.54
C ASP A 21 16.18 -5.60 -10.12
N TRP A 22 16.97 -5.84 -9.07
CA TRP A 22 16.54 -5.83 -7.67
C TRP A 22 15.70 -4.62 -7.27
N LEU A 23 16.00 -3.42 -7.78
CA LEU A 23 15.26 -2.18 -7.50
C LEU A 23 14.21 -1.82 -8.55
N THR A 24 14.26 -2.43 -9.73
CA THR A 24 13.53 -1.96 -10.92
C THR A 24 12.55 -2.97 -11.50
N ALA A 25 12.59 -4.23 -11.06
CA ALA A 25 11.71 -5.25 -11.55
C ALA A 25 10.23 -4.88 -11.30
N ALA A 26 9.39 -5.11 -12.30
CA ALA A 26 7.96 -5.04 -12.12
C ALA A 26 7.53 -6.17 -11.16
N PRO A 27 6.73 -5.88 -10.13
CA PRO A 27 6.31 -6.91 -9.22
C PRO A 27 5.27 -7.78 -9.93
N LYS A 28 5.40 -9.10 -9.78
CA LYS A 28 4.33 -10.02 -10.19
C LYS A 28 3.24 -9.91 -9.13
N VAL A 29 2.08 -9.38 -9.53
CA VAL A 29 0.98 -9.19 -8.60
C VAL A 29 -0.36 -9.65 -9.13
N GLU A 30 -1.19 -10.06 -8.20
CA GLU A 30 -2.61 -10.23 -8.38
C GLU A 30 -3.37 -9.15 -7.60
N TRP A 31 -4.45 -8.64 -8.17
CA TRP A 31 -5.26 -7.61 -7.53
C TRP A 31 -6.39 -8.25 -6.74
N GLN A 32 -6.49 -7.91 -5.45
CA GLN A 32 -7.44 -8.48 -4.50
C GLN A 32 -8.23 -7.43 -3.71
N ARG A 33 -9.42 -7.81 -3.26
CA ARG A 33 -10.25 -6.99 -2.36
C ARG A 33 -10.14 -7.47 -0.92
N LEU A 34 -9.76 -6.59 -0.01
CA LEU A 34 -9.52 -6.93 1.39
C LEU A 34 -10.75 -6.89 2.33
N LYS A 35 -11.97 -6.56 1.85
CA LYS A 35 -13.20 -6.61 2.68
C LYS A 35 -14.54 -6.78 1.94
N GLU A 36 -15.58 -7.05 2.74
CA GLU A 36 -16.81 -7.84 2.53
C GLU A 36 -17.88 -7.27 1.58
N ASN A 37 -17.89 -5.98 1.25
CA ASN A 37 -18.90 -5.43 0.32
C ASN A 37 -18.51 -5.66 -1.14
N ARG A 38 -18.70 -6.91 -1.58
CA ARG A 38 -18.66 -7.29 -3.01
C ARG A 38 -19.73 -6.59 -3.85
N ASP A 39 -20.74 -6.02 -3.18
CA ASP A 39 -21.88 -5.32 -3.79
C ASP A 39 -21.65 -3.81 -3.99
N SER A 40 -20.48 -3.27 -3.60
CA SER A 40 -20.09 -1.94 -4.09
C SER A 40 -19.69 -2.06 -5.56
N ASP A 41 -20.27 -1.20 -6.41
CA ASP A 41 -19.86 -0.98 -7.80
C ASP A 41 -18.42 -0.43 -7.92
N THR A 42 -17.71 -0.29 -6.80
CA THR A 42 -16.38 0.29 -6.76
C THR A 42 -15.41 -0.54 -5.95
N VAL A 43 -14.17 -0.51 -6.44
CA VAL A 43 -13.23 -1.59 -6.26
C VAL A 43 -11.91 -1.00 -5.81
N TRP A 44 -11.76 -0.83 -4.50
CA TRP A 44 -10.45 -0.59 -3.91
C TRP A 44 -9.67 -1.90 -3.92
N ASP A 45 -9.01 -2.18 -5.06
CA ASP A 45 -8.13 -3.33 -5.19
C ASP A 45 -6.75 -3.03 -4.57
N PHE A 46 -6.16 -4.08 -4.03
CA PHE A 46 -4.83 -4.09 -3.47
C PHE A 46 -3.98 -5.16 -4.13
N PRO A 47 -2.69 -4.92 -4.38
CA PRO A 47 -1.82 -5.90 -4.96
C PRO A 47 -1.45 -6.98 -3.92
N PHE A 48 -1.32 -8.21 -4.41
CA PHE A 48 -0.81 -9.37 -3.70
C PHE A 48 0.35 -9.95 -4.51
N SER A 49 1.45 -10.28 -3.83
CA SER A 49 2.54 -11.07 -4.38
C SER A 49 2.74 -12.30 -3.50
N ALA A 50 2.92 -13.46 -4.11
CA ALA A 50 3.28 -14.66 -3.36
C ALA A 50 4.68 -14.58 -2.75
N SER A 51 5.63 -13.89 -3.42
CA SER A 51 7.01 -13.71 -2.96
C SER A 51 7.17 -12.58 -1.95
N ASP A 52 6.35 -11.53 -2.08
CA ASP A 52 6.56 -10.27 -1.35
C ASP A 52 5.40 -9.89 -0.42
N GLY A 53 4.37 -10.73 -0.37
CA GLY A 53 3.20 -10.55 0.48
C GLY A 53 2.16 -9.60 -0.13
N PRO A 54 1.16 -9.19 0.66
CA PRO A 54 0.99 -9.51 2.07
C PRO A 54 0.53 -10.96 2.29
N TRP A 55 1.00 -11.60 3.36
CA TRP A 55 0.59 -12.97 3.71
C TRP A 55 -0.45 -13.03 4.84
N ILE A 56 -0.71 -11.92 5.51
CA ILE A 56 -1.64 -11.87 6.66
C ILE A 56 -2.64 -10.73 6.43
N VAL A 57 -3.92 -10.99 6.72
CA VAL A 57 -4.97 -9.95 6.76
C VAL A 57 -5.63 -9.99 8.12
N THR A 58 -5.67 -8.85 8.83
CA THR A 58 -6.38 -8.72 10.11
C THR A 58 -7.31 -7.52 10.04
N ASP A 59 -8.60 -7.75 10.31
CA ASP A 59 -9.66 -6.73 10.29
C ASP A 59 -9.77 -5.90 8.99
N GLY A 60 -9.36 -6.49 7.86
CA GLY A 60 -9.35 -5.85 6.54
C GLY A 60 -8.05 -5.09 6.21
N VAL A 61 -7.03 -5.19 7.07
CA VAL A 61 -5.71 -4.60 6.87
C VAL A 61 -4.71 -5.70 6.57
N ALA A 62 -4.13 -5.68 5.37
CA ALA A 62 -3.13 -6.67 4.97
C ALA A 62 -1.73 -6.23 5.39
N HIS A 63 -0.94 -7.18 5.89
CA HIS A 63 0.37 -7.01 6.50
C HIS A 63 1.20 -8.30 6.37
N GLY A 64 2.41 -8.29 6.91
CA GLY A 64 3.39 -9.35 6.73
C GLY A 64 3.92 -9.31 5.30
N PHE A 65 4.59 -8.22 4.94
CA PHE A 65 5.27 -8.08 3.66
C PHE A 65 6.71 -8.58 3.77
N SER A 66 7.32 -8.93 2.64
CA SER A 66 8.74 -9.28 2.62
C SER A 66 9.62 -8.07 2.91
N ARG A 67 10.82 -8.32 3.44
CA ARG A 67 11.84 -7.29 3.65
C ARG A 67 12.68 -7.05 2.40
N THR A 68 12.02 -6.78 1.29
CA THR A 68 12.61 -6.51 -0.03
C THR A 68 12.14 -5.13 -0.55
N PRO A 69 12.76 -4.57 -1.59
CA PRO A 69 12.24 -3.39 -2.30
C PRO A 69 10.80 -3.58 -2.78
N GLN A 70 10.47 -4.76 -3.31
CA GLN A 70 9.14 -5.09 -3.81
C GLN A 70 8.13 -5.19 -2.66
N GLY A 71 8.49 -5.85 -1.56
CA GLY A 71 7.67 -5.90 -0.35
C GLY A 71 7.44 -4.52 0.26
N ALA A 72 8.45 -3.64 0.25
CA ALA A 72 8.31 -2.26 0.69
C ALA A 72 7.34 -1.46 -0.20
N ALA A 73 7.41 -1.65 -1.52
CA ALA A 73 6.48 -1.00 -2.45
C ALA A 73 5.04 -1.47 -2.27
N LEU A 74 4.82 -2.78 -2.10
CA LEU A 74 3.51 -3.33 -1.81
C LEU A 74 2.95 -2.78 -0.49
N ALA A 75 3.75 -2.81 0.58
CA ALA A 75 3.35 -2.28 1.87
C ALA A 75 3.01 -0.78 1.80
N ALA A 76 3.85 0.02 1.15
CA ALA A 76 3.61 1.46 1.00
C ALA A 76 2.30 1.76 0.26
N TRP A 77 1.95 0.98 -0.77
CA TRP A 77 0.68 1.11 -1.47
C TRP A 77 -0.52 0.73 -0.59
N HIS A 78 -0.43 -0.38 0.15
CA HIS A 78 -1.47 -0.82 1.09
C HIS A 78 -1.72 0.22 2.19
N ILE A 79 -0.66 0.79 2.76
CA ILE A 79 -0.74 1.87 3.74
C ILE A 79 -1.43 3.09 3.13
N PHE A 80 -0.99 3.52 1.95
CA PHE A 80 -1.55 4.68 1.26
C PHE A 80 -3.04 4.51 0.98
N GLN A 81 -3.45 3.40 0.35
CA GLN A 81 -4.86 3.10 0.06
C GLN A 81 -5.68 2.95 1.34
N GLY A 82 -5.15 2.22 2.33
CA GLY A 82 -5.82 1.96 3.60
C GLY A 82 -6.17 3.24 4.35
N VAL A 83 -5.22 4.18 4.45
CA VAL A 83 -5.45 5.50 5.07
C VAL A 83 -6.39 6.37 4.23
N ASN A 84 -6.34 6.29 2.90
CA ASN A 84 -7.19 7.11 2.02
C ASN A 84 -8.63 6.62 1.89
N ARG A 85 -8.95 5.36 2.23
CA ARG A 85 -10.32 4.83 2.20
C ARG A 85 -11.30 5.59 3.10
N GLY A 86 -10.80 6.21 4.16
CA GLY A 86 -11.65 6.85 5.17
C GLY A 86 -12.29 5.83 6.12
N GLY A 87 -13.23 6.30 6.94
CA GLY A 87 -13.99 5.45 7.84
C GLY A 87 -13.17 4.60 8.81
N VAL A 88 -13.70 3.40 9.10
CA VAL A 88 -13.08 2.44 10.02
C VAL A 88 -11.77 1.87 9.46
N ASP A 89 -11.67 1.72 8.14
CA ASP A 89 -10.53 1.10 7.48
C ASP A 89 -9.30 2.01 7.52
N ALA A 90 -9.49 3.33 7.40
CA ALA A 90 -8.43 4.31 7.63
C ALA A 90 -7.91 4.27 9.06
N ALA A 91 -8.82 4.17 10.05
CA ALA A 91 -8.43 4.09 11.46
C ALA A 91 -7.64 2.81 11.78
N ARG A 92 -8.05 1.66 11.22
CA ARG A 92 -7.34 0.39 11.38
C ARG A 92 -5.98 0.40 10.69
N SER A 93 -5.92 0.87 9.45
CA SER A 93 -4.66 0.99 8.71
C SER A 93 -3.69 1.90 9.44
N ALA A 94 -4.19 3.03 9.96
CA ALA A 94 -3.40 3.96 10.74
C ALA A 94 -2.88 3.34 12.05
N ARG A 95 -3.68 2.49 12.70
CA ARG A 95 -3.29 1.77 13.93
C ARG A 95 -2.21 0.73 13.66
N THR A 96 -2.27 0.04 12.53
CA THR A 96 -1.31 -1.00 12.17
C THR A 96 0.02 -0.41 11.73
N PHE A 97 0.01 0.65 10.91
CA PHE A 97 1.20 1.02 10.13
C PHE A 97 1.80 2.38 10.43
N LEU A 98 1.17 3.25 11.20
CA LEU A 98 1.79 4.53 11.52
C LEU A 98 2.83 4.34 12.63
N ALA A 99 4.01 4.94 12.43
CA ALA A 99 5.07 4.99 13.41
C ALA A 99 4.57 5.52 14.79
N PRO A 100 5.26 5.19 15.90
CA PRO A 100 4.90 5.60 17.24
C PRO A 100 4.88 7.13 17.41
N GLY A 101 3.73 7.72 17.14
CA GLY A 101 3.45 9.15 17.11
C GLY A 101 1.98 9.46 16.84
N ALA A 102 1.24 8.52 16.24
CA ALA A 102 -0.22 8.55 16.19
C ALA A 102 -0.81 8.47 17.61
N ASN A 103 -1.83 9.29 17.91
CA ASN A 103 -2.54 9.25 19.19
C ASN A 103 -3.43 7.98 19.23
N PRO A 104 -3.05 6.93 19.99
CA PRO A 104 -3.74 5.64 19.93
C PRO A 104 -5.20 5.76 20.40
N GLN A 105 -5.50 6.65 21.36
CA GLN A 105 -6.87 6.87 21.82
C GLN A 105 -7.75 7.48 20.73
N ARG A 106 -7.19 8.36 19.87
CA ARG A 106 -7.91 8.91 18.72
C ARG A 106 -8.26 7.82 17.72
N LEU A 107 -7.32 6.91 17.44
CA LEU A 107 -7.56 5.78 16.54
C LEU A 107 -8.55 4.78 17.13
N ASP A 108 -8.46 4.47 18.43
CA ASP A 108 -9.44 3.63 19.14
C ASP A 108 -10.85 4.23 19.06
N THR A 109 -10.96 5.55 19.23
CA THR A 109 -12.24 6.26 19.10
C THR A 109 -12.78 6.17 17.67
N ALA A 110 -11.93 6.35 16.65
CA ALA A 110 -12.33 6.21 15.24
C ALA A 110 -12.72 4.78 14.86
N ILE A 111 -12.12 3.78 15.49
CA ILE A 111 -12.50 2.38 15.29
C ILE A 111 -13.87 2.10 15.94
N ALA A 112 -14.13 2.65 17.12
CA ALA A 112 -15.39 2.49 17.83
C ALA A 112 -16.55 3.32 17.25
N ASP A 113 -16.24 4.49 16.70
CA ASP A 113 -17.17 5.40 16.04
C ASP A 113 -16.58 5.85 14.69
N PRO A 114 -16.78 5.07 13.62
CA PRO A 114 -16.20 5.38 12.32
C PRO A 114 -16.81 6.60 11.65
N SER A 115 -17.92 7.14 12.17
CA SER A 115 -18.53 8.37 11.63
C SER A 115 -17.64 9.61 11.79
N ILE A 116 -16.62 9.54 12.66
CA ILE A 116 -15.69 10.66 12.88
C ILE A 116 -14.64 10.80 11.77
N ILE A 117 -14.45 9.76 10.96
CA ILE A 117 -13.62 9.80 9.75
C ILE A 117 -14.57 9.59 8.57
N PRO A 118 -14.87 10.62 7.77
CA PRO A 118 -15.71 10.45 6.59
C PRO A 118 -15.16 9.33 5.68
N GLU A 119 -16.05 8.51 5.14
CA GLU A 119 -15.71 7.58 4.07
C GLU A 119 -15.29 8.37 2.83
N THR A 120 -14.24 7.91 2.15
CA THR A 120 -13.86 8.49 0.86
C THR A 120 -14.78 7.94 -0.20
N PRO A 121 -15.40 8.81 -1.04
CA PRO A 121 -16.20 8.34 -2.15
C PRO A 121 -15.39 7.43 -3.05
N ASP A 122 -16.01 6.33 -3.38
CA ASP A 122 -15.43 5.21 -4.07
C ASP A 122 -14.75 5.56 -5.42
N HIS A 123 -15.34 6.45 -6.23
CA HIS A 123 -14.75 6.93 -7.50
C HIS A 123 -13.47 7.76 -7.30
N SER A 124 -13.17 8.19 -6.07
CA SER A 124 -11.97 8.95 -5.75
C SER A 124 -10.76 8.07 -5.41
N ALA A 125 -10.90 6.73 -5.49
CA ALA A 125 -9.82 5.79 -5.23
C ALA A 125 -8.65 6.02 -6.21
N PRO A 126 -7.42 6.25 -5.71
CA PRO A 126 -6.23 6.30 -6.56
C PRO A 126 -6.04 4.98 -7.32
N ILE A 127 -5.87 5.07 -8.64
CA ILE A 127 -5.53 3.94 -9.49
C ILE A 127 -4.01 3.93 -9.67
N PRO A 128 -3.29 2.88 -9.27
CA PRO A 128 -1.85 2.82 -9.43
C PRO A 128 -1.50 2.58 -10.90
N LEU A 129 -0.65 3.43 -11.47
CA LEU A 129 -0.15 3.29 -12.85
C LEU A 129 1.25 2.65 -12.89
N GLY A 130 2.05 2.92 -11.86
CA GLY A 130 3.39 2.38 -11.69
C GLY A 130 4.05 2.92 -10.43
N TYR A 131 5.27 2.46 -10.17
CA TYR A 131 6.09 2.99 -9.09
C TYR A 131 7.59 2.94 -9.40
N THR A 132 8.38 3.62 -8.58
CA THR A 132 9.83 3.49 -8.49
C THR A 132 10.23 3.22 -7.05
N VAL A 133 11.29 2.42 -6.88
CA VAL A 133 12.03 2.33 -5.61
C VAL A 133 13.19 3.33 -5.72
N ASP A 134 13.03 4.49 -5.11
CA ASP A 134 14.02 5.56 -5.19
C ASP A 134 15.23 5.28 -4.30
N SER A 135 15.01 4.63 -3.16
CA SER A 135 16.06 4.14 -2.28
C SER A 135 15.58 2.94 -1.46
N PHE A 136 16.54 2.06 -1.11
CA PHE A 136 16.34 0.93 -0.21
C PHE A 136 17.66 0.58 0.48
N ASP A 137 17.69 0.54 1.81
CA ASP A 137 18.86 0.13 2.59
C ASP A 137 18.63 -1.15 3.42
N GLY A 138 17.48 -1.79 3.23
CA GLY A 138 17.02 -2.93 4.00
C GLY A 138 16.19 -2.55 5.24
N ASN A 139 16.33 -1.37 5.83
CA ASN A 139 15.48 -0.90 6.93
C ASN A 139 14.56 0.23 6.52
N VAL A 140 14.94 1.04 5.53
CA VAL A 140 14.19 2.18 5.04
C VAL A 140 14.06 2.06 3.53
N ALA A 141 12.89 2.41 3.01
CA ALA A 141 12.65 2.52 1.59
C ALA A 141 11.91 3.83 1.27
N THR A 142 12.29 4.44 0.15
CA THR A 142 11.53 5.54 -0.45
C THR A 142 10.92 5.03 -1.75
N ILE A 143 9.60 5.07 -1.83
CA ILE A 143 8.80 4.54 -2.93
C ILE A 143 8.00 5.69 -3.53
N THR A 144 8.08 5.87 -4.83
CA THR A 144 7.27 6.88 -5.52
C THR A 144 6.24 6.20 -6.41
N PHE A 145 4.96 6.51 -6.22
CA PHE A 145 3.86 6.00 -7.05
C PHE A 145 3.36 7.06 -8.02
N ALA A 146 3.02 6.62 -9.22
CA ALA A 146 2.22 7.40 -10.15
C ALA A 146 0.80 6.86 -10.09
N THR A 147 -0.16 7.75 -9.83
CA THR A 147 -1.57 7.36 -9.68
C THR A 147 -2.46 8.16 -10.60
N ALA A 148 -3.43 7.52 -11.21
CA ALA A 148 -4.54 8.19 -11.88
C ALA A 148 -5.70 8.47 -10.90
N ARG A 149 -6.39 9.59 -11.09
CA ARG A 149 -7.75 9.83 -10.61
C ARG A 149 -8.64 10.19 -11.79
N ASP A 150 -9.84 9.60 -11.86
CA ASP A 150 -10.85 9.88 -12.89
C ASP A 150 -10.32 9.85 -14.35
N GLY A 151 -9.29 9.04 -14.62
CA GLY A 151 -8.72 8.85 -15.95
C GLY A 151 -7.76 9.93 -16.46
N ASP A 152 -7.71 11.12 -15.83
CA ASP A 152 -7.05 12.31 -16.44
C ASP A 152 -5.91 12.93 -15.61
N VAL A 153 -5.68 12.52 -14.35
CA VAL A 153 -4.64 13.15 -13.50
C VAL A 153 -3.63 12.13 -13.02
N VAL A 154 -2.39 12.21 -13.51
CA VAL A 154 -1.23 11.51 -12.92
C VAL A 154 -0.68 12.35 -11.78
N SER A 155 -1.02 11.99 -10.54
CA SER A 155 -0.34 12.51 -9.35
C SER A 155 0.79 11.59 -8.94
N VAL A 156 1.91 12.20 -8.54
CA VAL A 156 3.03 11.49 -7.92
C VAL A 156 2.89 11.56 -6.42
N VAL A 157 3.04 10.42 -5.75
CA VAL A 157 3.11 10.34 -4.27
C VAL A 157 4.35 9.57 -3.85
N THR A 158 5.24 10.23 -3.11
CA THR A 158 6.48 9.63 -2.58
C THR A 158 6.29 9.22 -1.14
N MET A 159 6.12 7.92 -0.90
CA MET A 159 6.03 7.28 0.41
C MET A 159 7.41 6.94 0.96
N MET A 160 7.65 7.20 2.26
CA MET A 160 8.82 6.65 2.96
C MET A 160 8.34 5.66 4.03
N VAL A 161 8.90 4.45 4.02
CA VAL A 161 8.55 3.37 4.93
C VAL A 161 9.78 2.83 5.67
N GLU A 162 9.56 2.35 6.89
CA GLU A 162 10.57 1.82 7.80
C GLU A 162 10.19 0.41 8.24
N TRP A 163 11.17 -0.49 8.30
CA TRP A 163 11.01 -1.85 8.79
C TRP A 163 11.02 -1.88 10.32
N ILE A 164 9.88 -2.14 10.93
CA ILE A 164 9.67 -2.14 12.38
C ILE A 164 8.96 -3.44 12.76
N ASP A 165 9.51 -4.14 13.76
CA ASP A 165 8.90 -5.33 14.37
C ASP A 165 8.41 -6.43 13.39
N GLY A 166 9.07 -6.54 12.23
CA GLY A 166 8.77 -7.57 11.24
C GLY A 166 7.87 -7.12 10.10
N ASP A 167 7.58 -5.82 9.97
CA ASP A 167 6.84 -5.29 8.83
C ASP A 167 7.18 -3.84 8.47
N TRP A 168 6.72 -3.36 7.32
CA TRP A 168 6.89 -1.97 6.88
C TRP A 168 5.83 -1.05 7.48
N HIS A 169 6.29 0.07 8.03
CA HIS A 169 5.47 1.11 8.65
C HIS A 169 5.73 2.44 7.96
N GLN A 170 4.75 3.34 7.91
CA GLN A 170 4.95 4.69 7.42
C GLN A 170 5.94 5.44 8.32
N SER A 171 6.99 5.99 7.72
CA SER A 171 7.95 6.81 8.47
C SER A 171 7.36 8.16 8.86
N ASP A 172 7.72 8.66 10.04
CA ASP A 172 7.42 10.03 10.48
C ASP A 172 8.04 11.10 9.56
N GLN A 173 9.11 10.79 8.80
CA GLN A 173 9.69 11.73 7.84
C GLN A 173 8.83 11.91 6.59
N PHE A 174 8.02 10.91 6.22
CA PHE A 174 7.08 11.03 5.10
C PHE A 174 6.07 12.15 5.32
N ILE A 175 5.44 12.20 6.50
CA ILE A 175 4.42 13.22 6.82
C ILE A 175 4.98 14.64 6.65
N ARG A 176 6.28 14.81 6.91
CA ARG A 176 6.95 16.10 6.84
C ARG A 176 7.28 16.54 5.40
N ASN A 177 7.33 15.61 4.45
CA ASN A 177 7.85 15.82 3.10
C ASN A 177 6.88 15.41 1.99
N LEU A 178 5.57 15.25 2.28
CA LEU A 178 4.59 14.90 1.26
C LEU A 178 4.55 15.98 0.16
N ASP A 179 5.05 15.64 -1.02
CA ASP A 179 4.96 16.43 -2.23
C ASP A 179 4.02 15.73 -3.21
N LEU A 180 2.97 16.43 -3.65
CA LEU A 180 2.04 15.96 -4.66
C LEU A 180 2.27 16.82 -5.90
N THR A 181 2.92 16.22 -6.89
CA THR A 181 3.24 16.88 -8.16
C THR A 181 2.55 16.16 -9.33
N ASN A 182 2.07 16.91 -10.31
CA ASN A 182 1.55 16.35 -11.56
C ASN A 182 2.70 16.08 -12.53
N ILE A 183 2.69 14.92 -13.21
CA ILE A 183 3.69 14.58 -14.23
C ILE A 183 3.03 14.25 -15.58
N ASP A 184 3.75 14.52 -16.67
CA ASP A 184 3.22 14.33 -18.01
C ASP A 184 3.37 12.87 -18.53
N LYS A 185 4.33 12.07 -18.00
CA LYS A 185 4.69 10.73 -18.51
C LYS A 185 5.37 9.81 -17.48
N ILE A 186 5.24 8.48 -17.65
CA ILE A 186 5.83 7.42 -16.80
C ILE A 186 6.65 6.36 -17.59
N GLU A 187 7.38 6.77 -18.63
CA GLU A 187 8.00 5.84 -19.60
C GLU A 187 9.09 4.92 -19.00
N ASP A 188 9.73 5.31 -17.88
CA ASP A 188 10.84 4.58 -17.22
C ASP A 188 10.46 3.93 -15.87
N TRP A 189 9.17 3.78 -15.58
CA TRP A 189 8.69 3.30 -14.27
C TRP A 189 8.34 1.82 -14.32
N ALA A 190 8.49 1.12 -13.19
CA ALA A 190 7.93 -0.21 -13.04
C ALA A 190 6.40 -0.09 -13.15
N ARG A 191 5.83 -0.78 -14.14
CA ARG A 191 4.38 -0.79 -14.35
C ARG A 191 3.75 -1.90 -13.52
N TRP A 192 2.55 -1.63 -13.04
CA TRP A 192 1.68 -2.63 -12.44
C TRP A 192 1.01 -3.49 -13.51
#